data_AF-A0A3M1DS50-F1
#
_entry.id   AF-A0A3M1DS50-F1
#
_cell.length_a   1.000
_cell.length_b   1.000
_cell.length_c   1.000
_cell.angle_alpha   90.00
_cell.angle_beta   90.00
_cell.angle_gamma   90.00
#
_symmetry.space_group_name_H-M   'P 1'
#
loop_
_entity.id
_entity.type
_entity.pdbx_description
1 polymer ?
#
loop_
_entity_poly.entity_id
_entity_poly.type
_entity_poly.pdbx_seq_one_letter_code
_entity_poly.pdbx_strand_id
1 'polypeptide(L)'
;LLLHAPEAARAREYIARRGLSPETVERFQLGYSLPGWEALRTYLTARGFTVEELVRAGLLVEREDGTAYDRFRDRLMIPIRDPQGRPVGFGARTLQPDGTPKYINSPQTVLFDKSHLLFGLDLARDAIRQEGAVVIVEGYMDVMQAHQAGFRNVVAQMGTTLTEPQVRLLKRYALRLILALDPDAAGVQATLRGLEIARQALDRELEPLFNPQGLVGFERRLGAEIRILSLPAGYDPDDLIRQDPDRWRALVQEAVSVVEFYLRLLMAQANLEDAKERARIVETILPLLRDVGNPVEREAYAQKLARAVRVDARTILEQLHELERQQAVRVVAVPRPLGRGGSRTPTEPRRPSVADLEGYALALILRQPWLLSAVNQALAELEIPPLSGQDFADPASRALFELWEEKLAKGTADPGCLKESLPEPLLTRLE
;
A
#
# COMPACT_ATOMS: atom_id res chain seq x y z
N LEU A 1 11.62 0.35 -32.27
CA LEU A 1 12.61 1.40 -31.94
C LEU A 1 13.85 0.83 -31.28
N LEU A 2 13.78 0.31 -30.05
CA LEU A 2 14.95 -0.14 -29.27
C LEU A 2 15.96 -1.00 -30.04
N LEU A 3 15.48 -2.02 -30.77
CA LEU A 3 16.33 -3.02 -31.42
C LEU A 3 17.11 -2.49 -32.63
N HIS A 4 16.56 -1.52 -33.37
CA HIS A 4 17.05 -1.18 -34.72
C HIS A 4 17.30 0.31 -34.94
N ALA A 5 16.65 1.19 -34.18
CA ALA A 5 16.79 2.63 -34.37
C ALA A 5 18.23 3.08 -34.00
N PRO A 6 18.90 3.90 -34.83
CA PRO A 6 20.20 4.48 -34.50
C PRO A 6 20.19 5.25 -33.17
N GLU A 7 19.11 5.99 -32.90
CA GLU A 7 18.91 6.80 -31.69
C GLU A 7 18.91 5.96 -30.42
N ALA A 8 18.53 4.68 -30.51
CA ALA A 8 18.50 3.76 -29.38
C ALA A 8 19.88 3.14 -29.04
N ALA A 9 20.98 3.58 -29.68
CA ALA A 9 22.33 3.04 -29.42
C ALA A 9 22.70 3.07 -27.93
N ARG A 10 22.51 4.22 -27.26
CA ARG A 10 22.78 4.37 -25.81
C ARG A 10 21.92 3.45 -24.95
N ALA A 11 20.68 3.17 -25.37
CA ALA A 11 19.80 2.25 -24.67
C ALA A 11 20.32 0.81 -24.76
N ARG A 12 20.79 0.38 -25.93
CA ARG A 12 21.40 -0.93 -26.14
C ARG A 12 22.72 -1.08 -25.39
N GLU A 13 23.57 -0.05 -25.38
CA GLU A 13 24.79 -0.03 -24.57
C GLU A 13 24.48 -0.14 -23.08
N TYR A 14 23.47 0.59 -22.59
CA TYR A 14 23.03 0.50 -21.20
C TYR A 14 22.54 -0.92 -20.83
N ILE A 15 21.71 -1.52 -21.68
CA ILE A 15 21.22 -2.90 -21.56
C ILE A 15 22.38 -3.89 -21.50
N ALA A 16 23.33 -3.79 -22.43
CA ALA A 16 24.50 -4.65 -22.48
C ALA A 16 25.38 -4.50 -21.23
N ARG A 17 25.61 -3.26 -20.77
CA ARG A 17 26.38 -2.98 -19.55
C ARG A 17 25.71 -3.55 -18.29
N ARG A 18 24.39 -3.57 -18.23
CA ARG A 18 23.65 -4.24 -17.12
C ARG A 18 23.55 -5.75 -17.30
N GLY A 19 23.96 -6.28 -18.46
CA GLY A 19 23.98 -7.71 -18.72
C GLY A 19 22.61 -8.32 -18.96
N LEU A 20 21.62 -7.55 -19.42
CA LEU A 20 20.31 -8.09 -19.81
C LEU A 20 20.43 -8.82 -21.16
N SER A 21 20.02 -10.08 -21.19
CA SER A 21 19.99 -10.93 -22.38
C SER A 21 18.89 -10.50 -23.36
N PRO A 22 19.02 -10.82 -24.67
CA PRO A 22 17.97 -10.57 -25.65
C PRO A 22 16.62 -11.18 -25.25
N GLU A 23 16.62 -12.38 -24.66
CA GLU A 23 15.42 -13.07 -24.17
C GLU A 23 14.74 -12.28 -23.05
N THR A 24 15.52 -11.70 -22.12
CA THR A 24 14.98 -10.83 -21.07
C THR A 24 14.41 -9.54 -21.66
N VAL A 25 15.11 -8.91 -22.61
CA VAL A 25 14.65 -7.71 -23.31
C VAL A 25 13.31 -7.95 -24.01
N GLU A 26 13.17 -9.08 -24.69
CA GLU A 26 11.92 -9.48 -25.37
C GLU A 26 10.81 -9.81 -24.37
N ARG A 27 11.10 -10.62 -23.35
CA ARG A 27 10.13 -11.06 -22.34
C ARG A 27 9.52 -9.90 -21.54
N PHE A 28 10.34 -8.92 -21.17
CA PHE A 28 9.88 -7.69 -20.52
C PHE A 28 9.43 -6.61 -21.51
N GLN A 29 9.52 -6.88 -22.81
CA GLN A 29 9.11 -5.97 -23.89
C GLN A 29 9.75 -4.58 -23.78
N LEU A 30 11.03 -4.53 -23.43
CA LEU A 30 11.71 -3.25 -23.25
C LEU A 30 11.69 -2.43 -24.54
N GLY A 31 11.53 -1.13 -24.38
CA GLY A 31 11.39 -0.17 -25.48
C GLY A 31 12.35 1.00 -25.38
N TYR A 32 12.21 1.95 -26.30
CA TYR A 32 12.96 3.20 -26.29
C TYR A 32 12.04 4.34 -26.73
N SER A 33 12.08 5.45 -25.99
CA SER A 33 11.39 6.69 -26.39
C SER A 33 12.37 7.63 -27.07
N LEU A 34 11.99 8.15 -28.25
CA LEU A 34 12.80 9.11 -29.00
C LEU A 34 13.07 10.40 -28.19
N PRO A 35 14.14 11.16 -28.49
CA PRO A 35 14.47 12.38 -27.76
C PRO A 35 13.55 13.59 -28.07
N GLY A 36 12.71 13.50 -29.10
CA GLY A 36 11.82 14.57 -29.52
C GLY A 36 10.70 14.89 -28.52
N TRP A 37 10.19 16.12 -28.57
CA TRP A 37 9.11 16.59 -27.69
C TRP A 37 7.72 16.12 -28.09
N GLU A 38 7.52 15.70 -29.34
CA GLU A 38 6.20 15.36 -29.89
C GLU A 38 6.22 14.09 -30.75
N ALA A 39 7.29 13.30 -30.68
CA ALA A 39 7.47 12.15 -31.57
C ALA A 39 6.36 11.10 -31.39
N LEU A 40 6.02 10.78 -30.13
CA LEU A 40 4.92 9.88 -29.77
C LEU A 40 3.57 10.53 -30.09
N ARG A 41 3.39 11.81 -29.74
CA ARG A 41 2.18 12.57 -30.05
C ARG A 41 1.86 12.49 -31.54
N THR A 42 2.78 12.88 -32.42
CA THR A 42 2.60 12.83 -33.88
C THR A 42 2.30 11.42 -34.38
N TYR A 43 2.98 10.41 -33.85
CA TYR A 43 2.79 9.02 -34.26
C TYR A 43 1.40 8.46 -33.91
N LEU A 44 0.87 8.80 -32.72
CA LEU A 44 -0.42 8.31 -32.23
C LEU A 44 -1.60 9.13 -32.76
N THR A 45 -1.46 10.45 -32.91
CA THR A 45 -2.51 11.27 -33.53
C THR A 45 -2.71 10.92 -35.00
N ALA A 46 -1.63 10.61 -35.73
CA ALA A 46 -1.73 10.06 -37.08
C ALA A 46 -2.46 8.70 -37.16
N ARG A 47 -2.67 8.02 -36.03
CA ARG A 47 -3.44 6.77 -35.91
C ARG A 47 -4.85 6.97 -35.38
N GLY A 48 -5.29 8.22 -35.23
CA GLY A 48 -6.65 8.56 -34.81
C GLY A 48 -6.83 8.74 -33.30
N PHE A 49 -5.78 8.63 -32.48
CA PHE A 49 -5.89 8.93 -31.05
C PHE A 49 -5.93 10.44 -30.82
N THR A 50 -6.83 10.88 -29.95
CA THR A 50 -6.94 12.28 -29.55
C THR A 50 -5.86 12.65 -28.53
N VAL A 51 -5.47 13.93 -28.47
CA VAL A 51 -4.51 14.41 -27.47
C VAL A 51 -5.02 14.15 -26.05
N GLU A 52 -6.33 14.31 -25.82
CA GLU A 52 -6.96 14.10 -24.53
C GLU A 52 -6.88 12.65 -24.05
N GLU A 53 -7.11 11.67 -24.94
CA GLU A 53 -6.90 10.25 -24.61
C GLU A 53 -5.44 9.98 -24.20
N LEU A 54 -4.47 10.57 -24.90
CA LEU A 54 -3.05 10.37 -24.61
C LEU A 54 -2.61 11.04 -23.31
N VAL A 55 -3.21 12.18 -22.95
CA VAL A 55 -3.01 12.82 -21.63
C VAL A 55 -3.61 11.95 -20.53
N ARG A 56 -4.86 11.48 -20.70
CA ARG A 56 -5.54 10.59 -19.74
C ARG A 56 -4.83 9.24 -19.55
N ALA A 57 -4.21 8.71 -20.60
CA ALA A 57 -3.36 7.52 -20.52
C ALA A 57 -1.98 7.77 -19.89
N GLY A 58 -1.66 9.03 -19.54
CA GLY A 58 -0.38 9.39 -18.95
C GLY A 58 0.79 9.35 -19.92
N LEU A 59 0.55 9.41 -21.23
CA LEU A 59 1.58 9.42 -22.27
C LEU A 59 2.04 10.83 -22.63
N LEU A 60 1.14 11.83 -22.55
CA LEU A 60 1.45 13.24 -22.77
C LEU A 60 1.29 14.09 -21.50
N VAL A 61 2.10 15.13 -21.39
CA VAL A 61 1.98 16.19 -20.37
C VAL A 61 1.35 17.40 -21.05
N GLU A 62 0.25 17.88 -20.49
CA GLU A 62 -0.39 19.12 -20.91
C GLU A 62 0.32 20.33 -20.27
N ARG A 63 0.42 21.42 -21.03
CA ARG A 63 0.97 22.70 -20.60
C ARG A 63 -0.17 23.68 -20.30
N GLU A 64 0.14 24.74 -19.56
CA GLU A 64 -0.82 25.80 -19.23
C GLU A 64 -1.37 26.52 -20.47
N ASP A 65 -0.63 26.53 -21.58
CA ASP A 65 -1.03 27.12 -22.86
C ASP A 65 -1.94 26.20 -23.70
N GLY A 66 -2.35 25.05 -23.17
CA GLY A 66 -3.20 24.06 -23.84
C GLY A 66 -2.46 23.17 -24.86
N THR A 67 -1.13 23.32 -25.00
CA THR A 67 -0.32 22.40 -25.82
C THR A 67 0.10 21.17 -25.01
N ALA A 68 0.46 20.08 -25.68
CA ALA A 68 0.85 18.83 -25.02
C ALA A 68 2.14 18.25 -25.63
N TYR A 69 3.00 17.68 -24.78
CA TYR A 69 4.27 17.08 -25.19
C TYR A 69 4.47 15.68 -24.61
N ASP A 70 5.32 14.90 -25.25
CA ASP A 70 5.64 13.52 -24.85
C ASP A 70 6.20 13.47 -23.44
N ARG A 71 5.62 12.67 -22.54
CA ARG A 71 6.13 12.53 -21.16
C ARG A 71 7.50 11.87 -21.10
N PHE A 72 7.67 10.83 -21.91
CA PHE A 72 8.87 10.02 -21.95
C PHE A 72 9.69 10.40 -23.18
N ARG A 73 10.93 10.83 -22.95
CA ARG A 73 11.83 11.35 -23.99
C ARG A 73 13.25 10.90 -23.69
N ASP A 74 13.92 10.33 -24.69
CA ASP A 74 15.28 9.78 -24.58
C ASP A 74 15.49 8.81 -23.40
N ARG A 75 14.59 7.83 -23.27
CA ARG A 75 14.56 6.90 -22.13
C ARG A 75 14.47 5.45 -22.60
N LEU A 76 15.08 4.57 -21.82
CA LEU A 76 14.76 3.15 -21.85
C LEU A 76 13.35 2.99 -21.27
N MET A 77 12.44 2.43 -22.07
CA MET A 77 11.05 2.23 -21.68
C MET A 77 10.86 0.83 -21.11
N ILE A 78 10.16 0.74 -19.98
CA ILE A 78 9.89 -0.49 -19.25
C ILE A 78 8.36 -0.58 -19.13
N PRO A 79 7.68 -1.38 -19.98
CA PRO A 79 6.23 -1.55 -19.88
C PRO A 79 5.83 -2.12 -18.53
N ILE A 80 4.82 -1.52 -17.91
CA ILE A 80 4.20 -2.04 -16.70
C ILE A 80 2.90 -2.70 -17.12
N ARG A 81 2.73 -3.96 -16.71
CA ARG A 81 1.58 -4.78 -17.06
C ARG A 81 0.72 -5.05 -15.84
N ASP A 82 -0.59 -5.14 -16.06
CA ASP A 82 -1.50 -5.64 -15.04
C ASP A 82 -1.31 -7.15 -14.84
N PRO A 83 -1.94 -7.78 -13.84
CA PRO A 83 -1.81 -9.21 -13.65
C PRO A 83 -2.18 -10.03 -14.88
N GLN A 84 -3.05 -9.55 -15.79
CA GLN A 84 -3.42 -10.25 -17.01
C GLN A 84 -2.39 -10.11 -18.14
N GLY A 85 -1.32 -9.33 -17.95
CA GLY A 85 -0.29 -9.08 -18.95
C GLY A 85 -0.63 -7.94 -19.90
N ARG A 86 -1.67 -7.13 -19.63
CA ARG A 86 -2.03 -5.97 -20.45
C ARG A 86 -1.16 -4.77 -20.05
N PRO A 87 -0.53 -4.05 -21.00
CA PRO A 87 0.19 -2.83 -20.68
C PRO A 87 -0.77 -1.77 -20.11
N VAL A 88 -0.44 -1.24 -18.94
CA VAL A 88 -1.25 -0.22 -18.25
C VAL A 88 -0.48 1.06 -17.97
N GLY A 89 0.85 1.00 -17.99
CA GLY A 89 1.71 2.16 -17.79
C GLY A 89 3.15 1.85 -18.17
N PHE A 90 4.05 2.78 -17.88
CA PHE A 90 5.47 2.64 -18.17
C PHE A 90 6.31 3.12 -16.99
N GLY A 91 7.34 2.35 -16.67
CA GLY A 91 8.55 2.88 -16.06
C GLY A 91 9.48 3.35 -17.17
N ALA A 92 10.30 4.35 -16.90
CA ALA A 92 11.26 4.86 -17.88
C ALA A 92 12.53 5.33 -17.20
N ARG A 93 13.66 4.79 -17.67
CA ARG A 93 14.98 5.13 -17.16
C ARG A 93 15.68 6.13 -18.07
N THR A 94 16.22 7.19 -17.48
CA THR A 94 17.13 8.10 -18.20
C THR A 94 18.38 7.37 -18.69
N LEU A 95 18.81 7.71 -19.90
CA LEU A 95 20.08 7.28 -20.48
C LEU A 95 21.17 8.34 -20.31
N GLN A 96 20.79 9.54 -19.88
CA GLN A 96 21.70 10.64 -19.58
C GLN A 96 22.38 10.41 -18.23
N PRO A 97 23.72 10.56 -18.11
CA PRO A 97 24.44 10.32 -16.86
C PRO A 97 23.95 11.21 -15.72
N ASP A 98 23.58 12.45 -16.05
CA ASP A 98 23.11 13.53 -15.19
C ASP A 98 21.58 13.70 -15.23
N GLY A 99 20.87 12.86 -15.99
CA GLY A 99 19.42 12.95 -16.10
C GLY A 99 18.74 12.68 -14.76
N THR A 100 17.94 13.64 -14.30
CA THR A 100 17.15 13.51 -13.08
C THR A 100 15.66 13.66 -13.39
N PRO A 101 14.78 12.88 -12.72
CA PRO A 101 15.10 11.72 -11.89
C PRO A 101 15.52 10.49 -12.75
N LYS A 102 16.29 9.59 -12.12
CA LYS A 102 16.86 8.38 -12.74
C LYS A 102 15.78 7.47 -13.35
N TYR A 103 14.68 7.29 -12.63
CA TYR A 103 13.48 6.62 -13.09
C TYR A 103 12.28 7.55 -12.96
N ILE A 104 11.38 7.48 -13.94
CA ILE A 104 10.03 8.04 -13.87
C ILE A 104 9.03 6.94 -14.17
N ASN A 105 7.88 6.99 -13.52
CA ASN A 105 6.75 6.12 -13.82
C ASN A 105 5.64 6.96 -14.46
N SER A 106 4.73 6.31 -15.19
CA SER A 106 3.44 6.90 -15.55
C SER A 106 2.78 7.55 -14.31
N PRO A 107 2.04 8.65 -14.50
CA PRO A 107 1.20 9.20 -13.43
C PRO A 107 0.06 8.23 -13.09
N GLN A 108 -0.65 8.46 -11.99
CA GLN A 108 -1.89 7.75 -11.72
C GLN A 108 -2.86 7.94 -12.91
N THR A 109 -3.45 6.85 -13.39
CA THR A 109 -4.48 6.89 -14.44
C THR A 109 -5.58 5.90 -14.12
N VAL A 110 -6.65 5.90 -14.92
CA VAL A 110 -7.70 4.88 -14.84
C VAL A 110 -7.19 3.46 -15.14
N LEU A 111 -6.04 3.34 -15.81
CA LEU A 111 -5.41 2.05 -16.13
C LEU A 111 -4.31 1.68 -15.14
N PHE A 112 -3.62 2.69 -14.59
CA PHE A 112 -2.42 2.51 -13.79
C PHE A 112 -2.57 3.10 -12.39
N ASP A 113 -2.60 2.18 -11.42
CA ASP A 113 -2.55 2.50 -10.00
C ASP A 113 -1.31 1.85 -9.35
N LYS A 114 -0.36 2.69 -8.95
CA LYS A 114 0.89 2.25 -8.30
C LYS A 114 0.63 1.50 -7.00
N SER A 115 -0.43 1.88 -6.28
CA SER A 115 -0.79 1.30 -4.98
C SER A 115 -1.44 -0.08 -5.08
N HIS A 116 -1.78 -0.54 -6.29
CA HIS A 116 -2.44 -1.84 -6.53
C HIS A 116 -1.63 -2.78 -7.41
N LEU A 117 -0.56 -2.29 -8.04
CA LEU A 117 0.25 -3.04 -9.01
C LEU A 117 1.64 -3.34 -8.46
N LEU A 118 2.20 -4.46 -8.92
CA LEU A 118 3.57 -4.88 -8.68
C LEU A 118 4.18 -5.25 -10.03
N PHE A 119 5.35 -4.69 -10.32
CA PHE A 119 6.03 -4.96 -11.58
C PHE A 119 6.50 -6.42 -11.64
N GLY A 120 6.32 -7.04 -12.82
CA GLY A 120 6.71 -8.43 -13.08
C GLY A 120 5.73 -9.48 -12.55
N LEU A 121 4.66 -9.06 -11.85
CA LEU A 121 3.68 -10.01 -11.31
C LEU A 121 3.05 -10.87 -12.42
N ASP A 122 2.67 -10.28 -13.54
CA ASP A 122 2.12 -10.99 -14.70
C ASP A 122 2.95 -12.20 -15.11
N LEU A 123 4.28 -12.07 -15.07
CA LEU A 123 5.28 -13.10 -15.39
C LEU A 123 5.61 -14.03 -14.21
N ALA A 124 5.46 -13.55 -12.97
CA ALA A 124 5.90 -14.25 -11.76
C ALA A 124 4.83 -15.17 -11.14
N ARG A 125 3.54 -14.94 -11.40
CA ARG A 125 2.41 -15.63 -10.73
C ARG A 125 2.56 -17.15 -10.63
N ASP A 126 2.95 -17.81 -11.71
CA ASP A 126 3.04 -19.27 -11.72
C ASP A 126 4.25 -19.76 -10.91
N ALA A 127 5.38 -19.06 -11.00
CA ALA A 127 6.55 -19.36 -10.17
C ALA A 127 6.27 -19.10 -8.69
N ILE A 128 5.57 -18.02 -8.35
CA ILE A 128 5.16 -17.70 -6.98
C ILE A 128 4.31 -18.85 -6.40
N ARG A 129 3.35 -19.37 -7.17
CA ARG A 129 2.51 -20.50 -6.75
C ARG A 129 3.33 -21.79 -6.58
N GLN A 130 4.23 -22.07 -7.51
CA GLN A 130 5.07 -23.28 -7.49
C GLN A 130 6.04 -23.28 -6.31
N GLU A 131 6.67 -22.14 -6.02
CA GLU A 131 7.61 -21.99 -4.91
C GLU A 131 6.90 -21.79 -3.56
N GLY A 132 5.62 -21.41 -3.57
CA GLY A 132 4.86 -21.07 -2.36
C GLY A 132 5.35 -19.79 -1.67
N ALA A 133 6.18 -18.99 -2.36
CA ALA A 133 6.77 -17.76 -1.85
C ALA A 133 6.94 -16.72 -2.97
N VAL A 134 6.83 -15.44 -2.60
CA VAL A 134 7.15 -14.30 -3.47
C VAL A 134 8.26 -13.46 -2.83
N VAL A 135 9.23 -13.03 -3.63
CA VAL A 135 10.26 -12.07 -3.20
C VAL A 135 9.93 -10.69 -3.77
N ILE A 136 9.94 -9.69 -2.91
CA ILE A 136 9.58 -8.31 -3.23
C ILE A 136 10.85 -7.46 -3.13
N VAL A 137 11.23 -6.84 -4.25
CA VAL A 137 12.38 -5.93 -4.39
C VAL A 137 11.91 -4.51 -4.73
N GLU A 138 12.82 -3.55 -4.81
CA GLU A 138 12.47 -2.13 -5.05
C GLU A 138 12.57 -1.71 -6.52
N GLY A 139 13.41 -2.36 -7.32
CA GLY A 139 13.75 -1.93 -8.66
C GLY A 139 13.25 -2.82 -9.79
N TYR A 140 12.98 -2.21 -10.94
CA TYR A 140 12.71 -2.95 -12.19
C TYR A 140 13.87 -3.86 -12.60
N MET A 141 15.10 -3.39 -12.42
CA MET A 141 16.31 -4.12 -12.80
C MET A 141 16.46 -5.39 -11.97
N ASP A 142 16.23 -5.31 -10.66
CA ASP A 142 16.28 -6.44 -9.74
C ASP A 142 15.37 -7.58 -10.21
N VAL A 143 14.13 -7.26 -10.59
CA VAL A 143 13.17 -8.24 -11.13
C VAL A 143 13.66 -8.84 -12.43
N MET A 144 14.11 -8.02 -13.38
CA MET A 144 14.56 -8.53 -14.68
C MET A 144 15.77 -9.46 -14.54
N GLN A 145 16.71 -9.12 -13.66
CA GLN A 145 17.94 -9.86 -13.40
C GLN A 145 17.64 -11.15 -12.63
N ALA A 146 16.75 -11.09 -11.65
CA ALA A 146 16.24 -12.27 -10.95
C ALA A 146 15.61 -13.27 -11.93
N HIS A 147 14.70 -12.80 -12.79
CA HIS A 147 14.02 -13.65 -13.77
C HIS A 147 14.99 -14.25 -14.78
N GLN A 148 16.01 -13.49 -15.19
CA GLN A 148 17.10 -13.95 -16.05
C GLN A 148 17.94 -15.04 -15.38
N ALA A 149 18.26 -14.88 -14.10
CA ALA A 149 19.00 -15.87 -13.30
C ALA A 149 18.14 -17.09 -12.89
N GLY A 150 16.85 -17.12 -13.28
CA GLY A 150 15.93 -18.22 -13.00
C GLY A 150 15.06 -18.04 -11.75
N PHE A 151 15.29 -16.99 -10.96
CA PHE A 151 14.44 -16.63 -9.81
C PHE A 151 13.19 -15.88 -10.31
N ARG A 152 12.18 -16.64 -10.71
CA ARG A 152 10.99 -16.12 -11.40
C ARG A 152 9.86 -15.69 -10.45
N ASN A 153 9.99 -15.95 -9.15
CA ASN A 153 9.05 -15.53 -8.12
C ASN A 153 9.32 -14.12 -7.56
N VAL A 154 10.10 -13.31 -8.26
CA VAL A 154 10.49 -11.96 -7.84
C VAL A 154 9.60 -10.89 -8.50
N VAL A 155 9.14 -9.91 -7.73
CA VAL A 155 8.32 -8.76 -8.16
C VAL A 155 8.83 -7.47 -7.53
N ALA A 156 8.51 -6.31 -8.11
CA ALA A 156 8.93 -5.01 -7.56
C ALA A 156 7.77 -4.08 -7.21
N GLN A 157 7.93 -3.36 -6.10
CA GLN A 157 7.18 -2.13 -5.84
C GLN A 157 7.71 -0.98 -6.70
N MET A 158 6.89 0.03 -6.99
CA MET A 158 7.21 1.06 -7.99
C MET A 158 7.36 2.46 -7.36
N GLY A 159 8.37 2.60 -6.50
CA GLY A 159 8.75 3.87 -5.87
C GLY A 159 7.83 4.33 -4.73
N THR A 160 7.02 3.43 -4.18
CA THR A 160 6.15 3.67 -3.03
C THR A 160 6.45 2.67 -1.93
N THR A 161 5.98 2.95 -0.72
CA THR A 161 5.84 1.93 0.32
C THR A 161 4.94 0.80 -0.17
N LEU A 162 5.25 -0.44 0.20
CA LEU A 162 4.36 -1.59 0.00
C LEU A 162 2.99 -1.28 0.61
N THR A 163 1.90 -1.62 -0.07
CA THR A 163 0.53 -1.27 0.33
C THR A 163 -0.30 -2.51 0.68
N GLU A 164 -1.35 -2.33 1.50
CA GLU A 164 -2.28 -3.42 1.82
C GLU A 164 -2.90 -4.07 0.57
N PRO A 165 -3.36 -3.31 -0.45
CA PRO A 165 -3.86 -3.91 -1.68
C PRO A 165 -2.83 -4.78 -2.40
N GLN A 166 -1.55 -4.37 -2.45
CA GLN A 166 -0.48 -5.17 -3.04
C GLN A 166 -0.24 -6.47 -2.27
N VAL A 167 -0.22 -6.42 -0.94
CA VAL A 167 -0.08 -7.63 -0.11
C VAL A 167 -1.27 -8.57 -0.29
N ARG A 168 -2.51 -8.03 -0.30
CA ARG A 168 -3.72 -8.82 -0.58
C ARG A 168 -3.69 -9.45 -1.97
N LEU A 169 -3.15 -8.75 -2.96
CA LEU A 169 -2.97 -9.28 -4.32
C LEU A 169 -1.99 -10.45 -4.32
N LEU A 170 -0.83 -10.31 -3.67
CA LEU A 170 0.20 -11.36 -3.57
C LEU A 170 -0.28 -12.59 -2.80
N LYS A 171 -1.05 -12.40 -1.72
CA LYS A 171 -1.63 -13.48 -0.92
C LYS A 171 -2.43 -14.48 -1.76
N ARG A 172 -3.02 -14.04 -2.88
CA ARG A 172 -3.76 -14.93 -3.81
C ARG A 172 -2.87 -16.00 -4.46
N TYR A 173 -1.56 -15.82 -4.43
CA TYR A 173 -0.58 -16.68 -5.09
C TYR A 173 0.32 -17.42 -4.09
N ALA A 174 0.72 -16.77 -3.00
CA ALA A 174 1.57 -17.38 -1.96
C ALA A 174 1.27 -16.78 -0.58
N LEU A 175 1.44 -17.58 0.46
CA LEU A 175 1.32 -17.11 1.85
C LEU A 175 2.64 -16.54 2.38
N ARG A 176 3.79 -16.92 1.82
CA ARG A 176 5.11 -16.41 2.23
C ARG A 176 5.54 -15.24 1.34
N LEU A 177 5.69 -14.06 1.93
CA LEU A 177 6.16 -12.85 1.28
C LEU A 177 7.51 -12.47 1.86
N ILE A 178 8.53 -12.33 1.01
CA ILE A 178 9.91 -12.06 1.42
C ILE A 178 10.29 -10.67 0.92
N LEU A 179 10.56 -9.74 1.83
CA LEU A 179 11.01 -8.39 1.52
C LEU A 179 12.54 -8.39 1.40
N ALA A 180 13.07 -8.17 0.19
CA ALA A 180 14.49 -7.98 -0.06
C ALA A 180 14.76 -6.48 -0.17
N LEU A 181 15.15 -5.89 0.96
CA LEU A 181 15.33 -4.44 1.11
C LEU A 181 16.80 -4.06 0.93
N ASP A 182 17.05 -2.94 0.25
CA ASP A 182 18.41 -2.42 0.07
C ASP A 182 19.01 -1.99 1.41
N PRO A 183 20.30 -2.30 1.69
CA PRO A 183 20.97 -1.86 2.91
C PRO A 183 21.09 -0.33 3.00
N ASP A 184 21.19 0.33 1.84
CA ASP A 184 21.35 1.79 1.67
C ASP A 184 20.02 2.52 1.48
N ALA A 185 18.90 1.80 1.31
CA ALA A 185 17.60 2.42 1.48
C ALA A 185 17.60 3.01 2.89
N ALA A 186 17.56 4.33 2.96
CA ALA A 186 17.69 5.18 4.15
C ALA A 186 16.55 4.98 5.17
N GLY A 187 16.04 3.76 5.28
CA GLY A 187 14.73 3.39 5.74
C GLY A 187 14.76 2.52 6.98
N VAL A 188 15.83 1.83 7.36
CA VAL A 188 15.75 1.12 8.65
C VAL A 188 15.73 2.13 9.83
N GLN A 189 16.46 3.24 9.69
CA GLN A 189 16.43 4.40 10.58
C GLN A 189 15.22 5.33 10.34
N ALA A 190 14.76 5.49 9.09
CA ALA A 190 13.59 6.32 8.75
C ALA A 190 12.26 5.58 8.86
N THR A 191 12.24 4.26 8.99
CA THR A 191 11.06 3.46 9.32
C THR A 191 10.79 3.56 10.81
N LEU A 192 11.83 3.53 11.65
CA LEU A 192 11.71 3.81 13.09
C LEU A 192 11.33 5.28 13.36
N ARG A 193 11.94 6.26 12.67
CA ARG A 193 11.64 7.71 12.84
C ARG A 193 10.40 8.18 12.07
N GLY A 194 10.20 7.69 10.86
CA GLY A 194 9.06 8.02 10.00
C GLY A 194 7.76 7.44 10.52
N LEU A 195 7.79 6.41 11.36
CA LEU A 195 6.65 5.92 12.13
C LEU A 195 6.08 6.92 13.13
N GLU A 196 6.95 7.62 13.84
CA GLU A 196 6.58 8.64 14.81
C GLU A 196 6.05 9.90 14.12
N ILE A 197 6.62 10.25 12.96
CA ILE A 197 6.27 11.43 12.16
C ILE A 197 5.03 11.18 11.28
N ALA A 198 4.88 10.00 10.67
CA ALA A 198 3.71 9.63 9.86
C ALA A 198 2.43 9.56 10.69
N ARG A 199 2.53 9.22 11.99
CA ARG A 199 1.39 9.26 12.92
C ARG A 199 0.90 10.69 13.20
N GLN A 200 1.71 11.70 12.90
CA GLN A 200 1.40 13.11 13.17
C GLN A 200 1.09 13.92 11.90
N ALA A 201 1.41 13.43 10.70
CA ALA A 201 1.48 14.27 9.50
C ALA A 201 0.71 13.80 8.25
N LEU A 202 0.07 12.62 8.21
CA LEU A 202 -0.54 12.13 6.97
C LEU A 202 -2.07 12.02 7.02
N ASP A 203 -2.69 12.66 6.03
CA ASP A 203 -4.07 12.47 5.61
C ASP A 203 -4.41 10.99 5.43
N ARG A 204 -5.59 10.64 5.93
CA ARG A 204 -6.15 9.30 5.91
C ARG A 204 -6.60 8.94 4.51
N GLU A 205 -5.82 8.18 3.76
CA GLU A 205 -6.41 7.36 2.69
C GLU A 205 -5.60 6.09 2.33
N LEU A 206 -4.29 6.02 2.62
CA LEU A 206 -3.51 4.77 2.51
C LEU A 206 -2.45 4.69 3.61
N GLU A 207 -2.55 3.75 4.54
CA GLU A 207 -1.52 3.51 5.57
C GLU A 207 -0.29 2.82 4.95
N PRO A 208 0.91 3.43 4.96
CA PRO A 208 2.12 2.79 4.45
C PRO A 208 2.53 1.58 5.34
N LEU A 209 2.76 0.40 4.73
CA LEU A 209 3.06 -0.85 5.45
C LEU A 209 4.46 -0.96 6.07
N PHE A 210 5.37 -0.02 5.85
CA PHE A 210 6.77 -0.26 6.23
C PHE A 210 7.04 -0.27 7.74
N ASN A 211 6.06 0.06 8.59
CA ASN A 211 6.25 -0.09 10.03
C ASN A 211 6.19 -1.57 10.48
N PRO A 212 7.06 -2.00 11.42
CA PRO A 212 7.07 -3.39 11.87
C PRO A 212 5.75 -3.81 12.51
N GLN A 213 5.07 -2.89 13.23
CA GLN A 213 3.75 -3.15 13.81
C GLN A 213 2.69 -3.38 12.72
N GLY A 214 2.73 -2.62 11.63
CA GLY A 214 1.86 -2.87 10.47
C GLY A 214 2.16 -4.22 9.88
N LEU A 215 3.41 -4.51 9.52
CA LEU A 215 3.77 -5.82 8.92
C LEU A 215 3.28 -6.99 9.77
N VAL A 216 3.55 -7.01 11.08
CA VAL A 216 3.10 -8.10 11.99
C VAL A 216 1.57 -8.10 12.17
N GLY A 217 0.94 -6.93 12.31
CA GLY A 217 -0.52 -6.82 12.35
C GLY A 217 -1.19 -7.33 11.07
N PHE A 218 -0.50 -7.16 9.93
CA PHE A 218 -0.92 -7.68 8.63
C PHE A 218 -0.76 -9.18 8.52
N GLU A 219 0.32 -9.77 9.03
CA GLU A 219 0.46 -11.22 9.11
C GLU A 219 -0.74 -11.85 9.81
N ARG A 220 -1.16 -11.27 10.95
CA ARG A 220 -2.34 -11.71 11.70
C ARG A 220 -3.65 -11.52 10.93
N ARG A 221 -3.88 -10.34 10.34
CA ARG A 221 -5.13 -10.00 9.64
C ARG A 221 -5.31 -10.79 8.34
N LEU A 222 -4.23 -10.94 7.60
CA LEU A 222 -4.23 -11.56 6.28
C LEU A 222 -3.84 -13.03 6.33
N GLY A 223 -3.29 -13.57 7.43
CA GLY A 223 -2.83 -14.96 7.47
C GLY A 223 -1.72 -15.22 6.45
N ALA A 224 -0.82 -14.26 6.26
CA ALA A 224 0.35 -14.34 5.41
C ALA A 224 1.60 -14.24 6.29
N GLU A 225 2.67 -14.94 5.92
CA GLU A 225 3.98 -14.90 6.56
C GLU A 225 4.84 -13.86 5.85
N ILE A 226 5.31 -12.83 6.57
CA ILE A 226 6.20 -11.80 6.05
C ILE A 226 7.60 -12.04 6.62
N ARG A 227 8.56 -12.18 5.72
CA ARG A 227 9.98 -12.37 6.06
C ARG A 227 10.80 -11.24 5.46
N ILE A 228 11.93 -10.97 6.08
CA ILE A 228 12.89 -9.95 5.66
C ILE A 228 14.19 -10.65 5.28
N LEU A 229 14.62 -10.42 4.04
CA LEU A 229 15.91 -10.78 3.51
C LEU A 229 16.82 -9.56 3.66
N SER A 230 17.95 -9.74 4.34
CA SER A 230 18.97 -8.71 4.47
C SER A 230 20.10 -8.97 3.49
N LEU A 231 20.41 -7.98 2.66
CA LEU A 231 21.52 -8.05 1.72
C LEU A 231 22.86 -7.73 2.41
N PRO A 232 23.98 -8.29 1.92
CA PRO A 232 25.31 -7.85 2.32
C PRO A 232 25.52 -6.36 2.02
N ALA A 233 26.31 -5.67 2.85
CA ALA A 233 26.58 -4.25 2.67
C ALA A 233 27.17 -3.93 1.29
N GLY A 234 26.66 -2.89 0.64
CA GLY A 234 27.11 -2.45 -0.69
C GLY A 234 26.56 -3.26 -1.87
N TYR A 235 25.66 -4.21 -1.64
CA TYR A 235 24.97 -4.94 -2.70
C TYR A 235 23.50 -4.54 -2.78
N ASP A 236 23.00 -4.33 -4.00
CA ASP A 236 21.58 -4.38 -4.35
C ASP A 236 21.21 -5.81 -4.86
N PRO A 237 19.92 -6.17 -5.00
CA PRO A 237 19.52 -7.47 -5.52
C PRO A 237 20.11 -7.78 -6.90
N ASP A 238 20.10 -6.82 -7.84
CA ASP A 238 20.70 -6.98 -9.17
C ASP A 238 22.19 -7.39 -9.08
N ASP A 239 22.99 -6.62 -8.33
CA ASP A 239 24.42 -6.80 -8.18
C ASP A 239 24.73 -8.13 -7.50
N LEU A 240 23.97 -8.53 -6.49
CA LEU A 240 24.15 -9.81 -5.83
C LEU A 240 23.76 -10.99 -6.73
N ILE A 241 22.60 -10.93 -7.39
CA ILE A 241 22.12 -12.00 -8.27
C ILE A 241 23.08 -12.23 -9.43
N ARG A 242 23.67 -11.16 -9.98
CA ARG A 242 24.65 -11.28 -11.06
C ARG A 242 25.96 -11.92 -10.62
N GLN A 243 26.44 -11.57 -9.43
CA GLN A 243 27.76 -12.00 -8.96
C GLN A 243 27.72 -13.37 -8.28
N ASP A 244 26.68 -13.62 -7.48
CA ASP A 244 26.53 -14.84 -6.68
C ASP A 244 25.04 -15.26 -6.56
N PRO A 245 24.50 -15.92 -7.61
CA PRO A 245 23.13 -16.45 -7.59
C PRO A 245 22.87 -17.45 -6.45
N ASP A 246 23.88 -18.23 -6.07
CA ASP A 246 23.74 -19.24 -5.02
C ASP A 246 23.62 -18.57 -3.65
N ARG A 247 24.35 -17.47 -3.42
CA ARG A 247 24.17 -16.66 -2.22
C ARG A 247 22.80 -16.00 -2.17
N TRP A 248 22.28 -15.48 -3.29
CA TRP A 248 20.90 -14.99 -3.34
C TRP A 248 19.91 -16.09 -2.93
N ARG A 249 20.03 -17.30 -3.49
CA ARG A 249 19.16 -18.43 -3.14
C ARG A 249 19.25 -18.77 -1.65
N ALA A 250 20.46 -18.79 -1.08
CA ALA A 250 20.66 -19.03 0.35
C ALA A 250 19.98 -17.95 1.20
N LEU A 251 20.15 -16.66 0.85
CA LEU A 251 19.53 -15.55 1.58
C LEU A 251 17.99 -15.59 1.54
N VAL A 252 17.40 -16.03 0.43
CA VAL A 252 15.95 -16.24 0.33
C VAL A 252 15.47 -17.31 1.32
N GLN A 253 16.23 -18.39 1.50
CA GLN A 253 15.90 -19.44 2.47
C GLN A 253 16.18 -19.01 3.92
N GLU A 254 17.22 -18.19 4.12
CA GLU A 254 17.64 -17.67 5.42
C GLU A 254 16.84 -16.45 5.88
N ALA A 255 15.96 -15.89 5.03
CA ALA A 255 15.13 -14.74 5.35
C ALA A 255 14.43 -14.94 6.69
N VAL A 256 14.40 -13.92 7.55
CA VAL A 256 13.92 -14.04 8.94
C VAL A 256 12.58 -13.36 9.13
N SER A 257 11.86 -13.66 10.22
CA SER A 257 10.62 -12.95 10.52
C SER A 257 10.87 -11.47 10.81
N VAL A 258 9.83 -10.65 10.66
CA VAL A 258 9.88 -9.21 10.97
C VAL A 258 10.39 -8.97 12.39
N VAL A 259 9.85 -9.69 13.38
CA VAL A 259 10.27 -9.57 14.79
C VAL A 259 11.76 -9.85 14.95
N GLU A 260 12.27 -10.91 14.32
CA GLU A 260 13.68 -11.28 14.43
C GLU A 260 14.61 -10.28 13.74
N PHE A 261 14.22 -9.77 12.57
CA PHE A 261 14.96 -8.72 11.88
C PHE A 261 15.10 -7.46 12.75
N TYR A 262 13.99 -6.98 13.32
CA TYR A 262 14.01 -5.78 14.17
C TYR A 262 14.78 -5.99 15.47
N LEU A 263 14.71 -7.18 16.06
CA LEU A 263 15.54 -7.51 17.22
C LEU A 263 17.04 -7.42 16.87
N ARG A 264 17.47 -8.05 15.78
CA ARG A 264 18.88 -8.01 15.32
C ARG A 264 19.35 -6.58 15.07
N LEU A 265 18.49 -5.78 14.44
CA LEU A 265 18.76 -4.37 14.17
C LEU A 265 19.00 -3.56 15.45
N LEU A 266 18.08 -3.64 16.42
CA LEU A 266 18.17 -2.89 17.67
C LEU A 266 19.40 -3.31 18.47
N MET A 267 19.70 -4.62 18.50
CA MET A 267 20.89 -5.15 19.16
C MET A 267 22.19 -4.62 18.54
N ALA A 268 22.25 -4.47 17.21
CA ALA A 268 23.46 -3.99 16.52
C ALA A 268 23.81 -2.54 16.86
N GLN A 269 22.86 -1.74 17.35
CA GLN A 269 23.03 -0.31 17.64
C GLN A 269 23.13 0.00 19.13
N ALA A 270 22.86 -0.98 20.00
CA ALA A 270 22.72 -0.78 21.43
C ALA A 270 23.94 -1.28 22.23
N ASN A 271 24.27 -0.56 23.29
CA ASN A 271 25.14 -1.01 24.36
C ASN A 271 24.35 -1.88 25.35
N LEU A 272 24.48 -3.20 25.20
CA LEU A 272 23.79 -4.17 26.08
C LEU A 272 24.28 -4.16 27.54
N GLU A 273 25.37 -3.46 27.85
CA GLU A 273 25.82 -3.28 29.23
C GLU A 273 24.99 -2.20 29.96
N ASP A 274 24.35 -1.27 29.23
CA ASP A 274 23.41 -0.31 29.82
C ASP A 274 22.02 -0.96 30.00
N ALA A 275 21.58 -1.05 31.26
CA ALA A 275 20.25 -1.54 31.60
C ALA A 275 19.12 -0.71 30.96
N LYS A 276 19.30 0.61 30.77
CA LYS A 276 18.31 1.48 30.13
C LYS A 276 18.16 1.18 28.65
N GLU A 277 19.26 0.90 27.95
CA GLU A 277 19.20 0.53 26.54
C GLU A 277 18.53 -0.83 26.34
N ARG A 278 18.84 -1.81 27.19
CA ARG A 278 18.12 -3.09 27.20
C ARG A 278 16.63 -2.94 27.42
N ALA A 279 16.21 -2.10 28.38
CA ALA A 279 14.80 -1.80 28.62
C ALA A 279 14.13 -1.18 27.38
N ARG A 280 14.78 -0.21 26.72
CA ARG A 280 14.27 0.40 25.48
C ARG A 280 14.06 -0.60 24.35
N ILE A 281 14.97 -1.58 24.19
CA ILE A 281 14.80 -2.65 23.19
C ILE A 281 13.53 -3.45 23.48
N VAL A 282 13.33 -3.84 24.75
CA VAL A 282 12.13 -4.57 25.18
C VAL A 282 10.86 -3.76 24.91
N GLU A 283 10.82 -2.50 25.36
CA GLU A 283 9.68 -1.59 25.14
C GLU A 283 9.34 -1.41 23.65
N THR A 284 10.36 -1.41 22.78
CA THR A 284 10.19 -1.26 21.32
C THR A 284 9.63 -2.53 20.68
N ILE A 285 10.07 -3.72 21.12
CA ILE A 285 9.68 -5.01 20.53
C ILE A 285 8.36 -5.54 21.09
N LEU A 286 8.00 -5.22 22.34
CA LEU A 286 6.78 -5.72 22.99
C LEU A 286 5.50 -5.50 22.18
N PRO A 287 5.24 -4.31 21.58
CA PRO A 287 4.08 -4.11 20.71
C PRO A 287 4.06 -5.05 19.49
N LEU A 288 5.23 -5.40 18.94
CA LEU A 288 5.32 -6.36 17.83
C LEU A 288 4.92 -7.75 18.28
N LEU A 289 5.42 -8.19 19.44
CA LEU A 289 5.08 -9.50 20.00
C LEU A 289 3.58 -9.62 20.28
N ARG A 290 2.93 -8.55 20.75
CA ARG A 290 1.48 -8.52 20.97
C ARG A 290 0.71 -8.78 19.68
N ASP A 291 1.17 -8.23 18.56
CA ASP A 291 0.47 -8.31 17.29
C ASP A 291 0.64 -9.69 16.60
N VAL A 292 1.62 -10.50 17.05
CA VAL A 292 1.78 -11.90 16.63
C VAL A 292 0.55 -12.71 17.03
N GLY A 293 -0.17 -13.22 16.03
CA GLY A 293 -1.43 -13.96 16.24
C GLY A 293 -1.26 -15.35 16.85
N ASN A 294 -0.14 -16.03 16.57
CA ASN A 294 0.12 -17.38 17.06
C ASN A 294 0.77 -17.34 18.47
N PRO A 295 0.13 -17.91 19.51
CA PRO A 295 0.65 -17.84 20.87
C PRO A 295 1.99 -18.57 21.05
N VAL A 296 2.22 -19.66 20.31
CA VAL A 296 3.47 -20.44 20.39
C VAL A 296 4.63 -19.67 19.76
N GLU A 297 4.41 -19.05 18.60
CA GLU A 297 5.41 -18.20 17.96
C GLU A 297 5.73 -16.98 18.82
N ARG A 298 4.70 -16.35 19.38
CA ARG A 298 4.84 -15.22 20.29
C ARG A 298 5.70 -15.55 21.51
N GLU A 299 5.46 -16.70 22.13
CA GLU A 299 6.28 -17.17 23.25
C GLU A 299 7.73 -17.46 22.82
N ALA A 300 7.93 -18.11 21.67
CA ALA A 300 9.27 -18.35 21.13
C ALA A 300 10.04 -17.05 20.87
N TYR A 301 9.37 -16.02 20.33
CA TYR A 301 9.98 -14.70 20.14
C TYR A 301 10.26 -13.99 21.46
N ALA A 302 9.38 -14.09 22.46
CA ALA A 302 9.63 -13.55 23.80
C ALA A 302 10.88 -14.20 24.44
N GLN A 303 11.04 -15.52 24.30
CA GLN A 303 12.24 -16.22 24.75
C GLN A 303 13.50 -15.76 24.01
N LYS A 304 13.43 -15.56 22.69
CA LYS A 304 14.54 -15.01 21.90
C LYS A 304 14.92 -13.60 22.37
N LEU A 305 13.94 -12.71 22.57
CA LEU A 305 14.16 -11.37 23.10
C LEU A 305 14.84 -11.42 24.48
N ALA A 306 14.32 -12.23 25.40
CA ALA A 306 14.86 -12.36 26.75
C ALA A 306 16.34 -12.80 26.74
N ARG A 307 16.68 -13.79 25.91
CA ARG A 307 18.07 -14.24 25.72
C ARG A 307 18.95 -13.14 25.15
N ALA A 308 18.46 -12.42 24.13
CA ALA A 308 19.18 -11.34 23.46
C ALA A 308 19.52 -10.18 24.42
N VAL A 309 18.57 -9.76 25.26
CA VAL A 309 18.79 -8.67 26.23
C VAL A 309 19.29 -9.15 27.59
N ARG A 310 19.57 -10.45 27.77
CA ARG A 310 20.07 -11.05 29.03
C ARG A 310 19.16 -10.76 30.23
N VAL A 311 17.85 -10.98 30.06
CA VAL A 311 16.85 -10.89 31.15
C VAL A 311 16.04 -12.17 31.23
N ASP A 312 15.30 -12.35 32.32
CA ASP A 312 14.42 -13.52 32.48
C ASP A 312 13.22 -13.43 31.53
N ALA A 313 12.88 -14.55 30.89
CA ALA A 313 11.76 -14.60 29.94
C ALA A 313 10.41 -14.34 30.61
N ARG A 314 10.26 -14.69 31.91
CA ARG A 314 9.05 -14.40 32.68
C ARG A 314 8.82 -12.91 32.79
N THR A 315 9.87 -12.10 32.98
CA THR A 315 9.77 -10.64 33.04
C THR A 315 9.21 -10.06 31.73
N ILE A 316 9.65 -10.58 30.58
CA ILE A 316 9.15 -10.16 29.27
C ILE A 316 7.67 -10.56 29.09
N LEU A 317 7.33 -11.80 29.44
CA LEU A 317 5.96 -12.30 29.34
C LEU A 317 4.99 -11.55 30.27
N GLU A 318 5.41 -11.23 31.49
CA GLU A 318 4.63 -10.42 32.45
C GLU A 318 4.36 -9.02 31.89
N GLN A 319 5.37 -8.34 31.33
CA GLN A 319 5.18 -7.04 30.69
C GLN A 319 4.26 -7.12 29.47
N LEU A 320 4.34 -8.19 28.68
CA LEU A 320 3.44 -8.41 27.55
C LEU A 320 1.99 -8.58 28.00
N HIS A 321 1.76 -9.40 29.04
CA HIS A 321 0.43 -9.60 29.62
C HIS A 321 -0.14 -8.31 30.22
N GLU A 322 0.71 -7.50 30.85
CA GLU A 322 0.32 -6.19 31.39
C GLU A 322 -0.05 -5.21 30.27
N LEU A 323 0.71 -5.19 29.17
CA LEU A 323 0.40 -4.39 27.99
C LEU A 323 -0.96 -4.76 27.37
N GLU A 324 -1.24 -6.06 27.26
CA GLU A 324 -2.53 -6.58 26.79
C GLU A 324 -3.69 -6.17 27.70
N ARG A 325 -3.50 -6.26 29.03
CA ARG A 325 -4.48 -5.82 30.04
C ARG A 325 -4.73 -4.32 29.97
N GLN A 326 -3.69 -3.51 29.88
CA GLN A 326 -3.82 -2.05 29.81
C GLN A 326 -4.58 -1.61 28.56
N GLN A 327 -4.41 -2.30 27.43
CA GLN A 327 -5.24 -2.04 26.26
C GLN A 327 -6.68 -2.52 26.42
N ALA A 328 -6.91 -3.73 26.94
CA ALA A 328 -8.27 -4.20 27.22
C ALA A 328 -9.00 -3.24 28.18
N VAL A 329 -8.30 -2.75 29.21
CA VAL A 329 -8.82 -1.74 30.13
C VAL A 329 -9.00 -0.40 29.43
N ARG A 330 -8.10 0.09 28.56
CA ARG A 330 -8.33 1.33 27.80
C ARG A 330 -9.51 1.27 26.83
N VAL A 331 -9.76 0.10 26.23
CA VAL A 331 -10.94 -0.14 25.39
C VAL A 331 -12.23 -0.12 26.24
N VAL A 332 -12.15 -0.53 27.51
CA VAL A 332 -13.29 -0.57 28.45
C VAL A 332 -13.44 0.72 29.28
N ALA A 333 -12.35 1.46 29.51
CA ALA A 333 -12.22 2.62 30.40
C ALA A 333 -12.14 3.94 29.62
N VAL A 334 -12.93 4.07 28.55
CA VAL A 334 -13.36 5.40 28.10
C VAL A 334 -14.18 6.00 29.24
N PRO A 335 -13.80 7.15 29.84
CA PRO A 335 -14.46 7.65 31.04
C PRO A 335 -15.92 8.02 30.75
N ARG A 336 -16.86 7.36 31.42
CA ARG A 336 -18.20 7.91 31.65
C ARG A 336 -18.03 9.18 32.49
N PRO A 337 -18.51 10.37 32.06
CA PRO A 337 -18.41 11.57 32.88
C PRO A 337 -19.24 11.39 34.15
N LEU A 338 -18.59 11.50 35.32
CA LEU A 338 -19.23 11.51 36.63
C LEU A 338 -19.97 12.85 36.80
N GLY A 339 -21.31 12.79 36.83
CA GLY A 339 -22.15 13.94 37.14
C GLY A 339 -22.05 14.38 38.61
N ARG A 340 -21.93 15.69 38.83
CA ARG A 340 -22.41 16.37 40.06
C ARG A 340 -23.73 17.07 39.73
N GLY A 341 -24.73 16.82 40.57
CA GLY A 341 -26.13 17.16 40.33
C GLY A 341 -26.47 18.65 40.42
N GLY A 342 -27.57 19.02 39.74
CA GLY A 342 -28.15 20.37 39.80
C GLY A 342 -29.23 20.70 38.76
N SER A 343 -30.28 19.88 38.67
CA SER A 343 -31.63 20.19 38.16
C SER A 343 -31.90 20.43 36.65
N ARG A 344 -32.97 19.74 36.18
CA ARG A 344 -33.80 19.88 34.97
C ARG A 344 -33.29 19.24 33.66
N THR A 345 -33.94 18.12 33.33
CA THR A 345 -34.13 17.49 32.00
C THR A 345 -34.65 18.52 30.96
N PRO A 346 -34.34 18.40 29.65
CA PRO A 346 -34.54 17.19 28.83
C PRO A 346 -33.35 16.75 27.94
N THR A 347 -33.49 15.51 27.48
CA THR A 347 -32.73 14.69 26.50
C THR A 347 -32.05 15.43 25.35
N GLU A 348 -30.75 15.15 25.12
CA GLU A 348 -30.09 15.06 23.80
C GLU A 348 -28.59 14.65 23.86
N PRO A 349 -27.90 14.29 22.76
CA PRO A 349 -27.93 12.98 22.08
C PRO A 349 -26.58 12.24 22.16
N ARG A 350 -26.61 10.93 21.88
CA ARG A 350 -25.45 10.03 21.87
C ARG A 350 -24.49 10.40 20.72
N ARG A 351 -23.20 10.59 21.01
CA ARG A 351 -22.17 10.73 19.94
C ARG A 351 -21.73 9.36 19.40
N PRO A 352 -21.68 9.15 18.07
CA PRO A 352 -21.25 7.89 17.47
C PRO A 352 -19.72 7.78 17.37
N SER A 353 -19.19 6.54 17.38
CA SER A 353 -17.78 6.21 17.16
C SER A 353 -17.52 5.64 15.75
N VAL A 354 -16.27 5.71 15.30
CA VAL A 354 -15.69 5.21 14.03
C VAL A 354 -16.36 3.93 13.50
N ALA A 355 -17.01 3.86 12.33
CA ALA A 355 -17.42 4.84 11.35
C ALA A 355 -18.94 4.70 11.21
N ASP A 356 -19.67 5.79 11.40
CA ASP A 356 -21.11 5.82 11.24
C ASP A 356 -21.47 5.73 9.75
N LEU A 357 -21.38 4.51 9.20
CA LEU A 357 -21.63 4.22 7.79
C LEU A 357 -23.05 4.61 7.39
N GLU A 358 -24.00 4.49 8.32
CA GLU A 358 -25.38 4.92 8.13
C GLU A 358 -25.48 6.44 8.00
N GLY A 359 -24.86 7.20 8.91
CA GLY A 359 -24.80 8.66 8.79
C GLY A 359 -24.00 9.12 7.57
N TYR A 360 -22.93 8.42 7.20
CA TYR A 360 -22.14 8.73 6.01
C TYR A 360 -22.92 8.47 4.71
N ALA A 361 -23.61 7.33 4.61
CA ALA A 361 -24.47 7.00 3.47
C ALA A 361 -25.63 8.00 3.36
N LEU A 362 -26.28 8.32 4.48
CA LEU A 362 -27.35 9.31 4.53
C LEU A 362 -26.84 10.70 4.12
N ALA A 363 -25.68 11.14 4.61
CA ALA A 363 -25.09 12.42 4.24
C ALA A 363 -24.74 12.53 2.74
N LEU A 364 -24.26 11.44 2.13
CA LEU A 364 -24.00 11.40 0.69
C LEU A 364 -25.29 11.48 -0.13
N ILE A 365 -26.33 10.74 0.27
CA ILE A 365 -27.63 10.73 -0.42
C ILE A 365 -28.33 12.09 -0.29
N LEU A 366 -28.23 12.74 0.86
CA LEU A 366 -28.77 14.09 1.06
C LEU A 366 -28.01 15.12 0.22
N ARG A 367 -26.67 15.09 0.22
CA ARG A 367 -25.86 16.03 -0.57
C ARG A 367 -25.97 15.82 -2.08
N GLN A 368 -26.24 14.60 -2.51
CA GLN A 368 -26.32 14.20 -3.91
C GLN A 368 -27.58 13.35 -4.15
N PRO A 369 -28.76 13.98 -4.33
CA PRO A 369 -30.04 13.26 -4.41
C PRO A 369 -30.10 12.23 -5.54
N TRP A 370 -29.39 12.49 -6.65
CA TRP A 370 -29.28 11.59 -7.80
C TRP A 370 -28.57 10.26 -7.47
N LEU A 371 -27.76 10.23 -6.41
CA LEU A 371 -27.02 9.05 -5.99
C LEU A 371 -27.97 7.93 -5.54
N LEU A 372 -29.11 8.28 -4.94
CA LEU A 372 -30.12 7.29 -4.55
C LEU A 372 -30.67 6.52 -5.77
N SER A 373 -30.94 7.22 -6.87
CA SER A 373 -31.37 6.59 -8.12
C SER A 373 -30.29 5.69 -8.72
N ALA A 374 -29.03 6.12 -8.69
CA ALA A 374 -27.90 5.32 -9.18
C ALA A 374 -27.67 4.06 -8.33
N VAL A 375 -27.77 4.18 -7.00
CA VAL A 375 -27.68 3.05 -6.08
C VAL A 375 -28.81 2.06 -6.31
N ASN A 376 -30.06 2.53 -6.40
CA ASN A 376 -31.20 1.66 -6.63
C ASN A 376 -31.14 0.96 -7.99
N GLN A 377 -30.57 1.59 -9.02
CA GLN A 377 -30.31 0.95 -10.30
C GLN A 377 -29.27 -0.17 -10.18
N ALA A 378 -28.16 0.07 -9.48
CA ALA A 378 -27.15 -0.95 -9.23
C ALA A 378 -27.67 -2.13 -8.38
N LEU A 379 -28.55 -1.85 -7.41
CA LEU A 379 -29.22 -2.88 -6.62
C LEU A 379 -30.17 -3.73 -7.47
N ALA A 380 -30.92 -3.11 -8.39
CA ALA A 380 -31.80 -3.82 -9.31
C ALA A 380 -31.03 -4.75 -10.26
N GLU A 381 -29.83 -4.35 -10.73
CA GLU A 381 -28.95 -5.22 -11.54
C GLU A 381 -28.47 -6.46 -10.78
N LEU A 382 -28.47 -6.42 -9.45
CA LEU A 382 -28.11 -7.51 -8.55
C LEU A 382 -29.34 -8.26 -7.98
N GLU A 383 -30.55 -7.97 -8.47
CA GLU A 383 -31.83 -8.50 -7.96
C GLU A 383 -32.09 -8.19 -6.47
N ILE A 384 -31.54 -7.09 -5.97
CA ILE A 384 -31.72 -6.60 -4.60
C ILE A 384 -32.80 -5.50 -4.60
N PRO A 385 -33.76 -5.50 -3.64
CA PRO A 385 -34.73 -4.42 -3.49
C PRO A 385 -34.07 -3.04 -3.34
N PRO A 386 -34.75 -1.95 -3.74
CA PRO A 386 -34.22 -0.60 -3.59
C PRO A 386 -33.96 -0.28 -2.11
N LEU A 387 -32.96 0.57 -1.86
CA LEU A 387 -32.61 1.02 -0.53
C LEU A 387 -33.81 1.72 0.13
N SER A 388 -34.13 1.33 1.35
CA SER A 388 -35.28 1.79 2.12
C SER A 388 -34.86 2.23 3.53
N GLY A 389 -35.74 2.94 4.24
CA GLY A 389 -35.50 3.28 5.65
C GLY A 389 -35.21 2.08 6.57
N GLN A 390 -35.73 0.89 6.23
CA GLN A 390 -35.53 -0.33 7.03
C GLN A 390 -34.08 -0.81 7.03
N ASP A 391 -33.28 -0.39 6.05
CA ASP A 391 -31.86 -0.76 5.90
C ASP A 391 -30.94 0.01 6.87
N PHE A 392 -31.46 1.02 7.57
CA PHE A 392 -30.76 1.77 8.62
C PHE A 392 -31.09 1.20 10.00
N ALA A 393 -30.08 0.77 10.77
CA ALA A 393 -30.24 0.25 12.13
C ALA A 393 -30.39 1.37 13.18
N ASP A 394 -29.84 2.56 12.94
CA ASP A 394 -30.02 3.73 13.77
C ASP A 394 -31.42 4.36 13.54
N PRO A 395 -32.27 4.45 14.58
CA PRO A 395 -33.63 4.96 14.44
C PRO A 395 -33.70 6.40 13.92
N ALA A 396 -32.69 7.23 14.21
CA ALA A 396 -32.65 8.61 13.74
C ALA A 396 -32.31 8.68 12.24
N SER A 397 -31.34 7.88 11.79
CA SER A 397 -30.95 7.77 10.37
C SER A 397 -32.09 7.19 9.52
N ARG A 398 -32.80 6.17 10.04
CA ARG A 398 -34.02 5.64 9.42
C ARG A 398 -35.08 6.72 9.21
N ALA A 399 -35.43 7.45 10.27
CA ALA A 399 -36.46 8.48 10.21
C ALA A 399 -36.09 9.59 9.21
N LEU A 400 -34.82 10.00 9.18
CA LEU A 400 -34.32 11.00 8.22
C LEU A 400 -34.40 10.52 6.77
N PHE A 401 -34.06 9.25 6.51
CA PHE A 401 -34.14 8.67 5.18
C PHE A 401 -35.59 8.56 4.68
N GLU A 402 -36.51 8.08 5.52
CA GLU A 402 -37.94 7.96 5.17
C GLU A 402 -38.57 9.33 4.86
N LEU A 403 -38.24 10.37 5.64
CA LEU A 403 -38.66 11.75 5.36
C LEU A 403 -38.10 12.27 4.03
N TRP A 404 -36.85 11.92 3.73
CA TRP A 404 -36.20 12.32 2.48
C TRP A 404 -36.83 11.65 1.26
N GLU A 405 -37.13 10.36 1.33
CA GLU A 405 -37.87 9.63 0.28
C GLU A 405 -39.24 10.27 0.01
N GLU A 406 -39.98 10.68 1.05
CA GLU A 406 -41.27 11.34 0.90
C GLU A 406 -41.15 12.70 0.18
N LYS A 407 -40.10 13.47 0.46
CA LYS A 407 -39.84 14.77 -0.18
C LYS A 407 -39.41 14.61 -1.64
N LEU A 408 -38.56 13.61 -1.93
CA LEU A 408 -38.18 13.26 -3.30
C LEU A 408 -39.39 12.81 -4.13
N ALA A 409 -40.29 12.00 -3.54
CA ALA A 409 -41.54 11.60 -4.20
C ALA A 409 -42.47 12.78 -4.52
N LYS A 410 -42.38 13.88 -3.74
CA LYS A 410 -43.07 15.15 -3.96
C LYS A 410 -42.30 16.12 -4.88
N GLY A 411 -41.20 15.68 -5.49
CA GLY A 411 -40.40 16.48 -6.43
C GLY A 411 -39.48 17.51 -5.78
N THR A 412 -39.24 17.41 -4.47
CA THR A 412 -38.37 18.34 -3.72
C THR A 412 -37.02 17.68 -3.46
N ALA A 413 -35.93 18.25 -3.98
CA ALA A 413 -34.57 17.70 -3.86
C ALA A 413 -33.59 18.61 -3.10
N ASP A 414 -34.10 19.58 -2.34
CA ASP A 414 -33.30 20.45 -1.48
C ASP A 414 -33.25 19.90 -0.04
N PRO A 415 -32.07 19.48 0.48
CA PRO A 415 -31.92 19.00 1.85
C PRO A 415 -32.30 20.04 2.92
N GLY A 416 -32.26 21.34 2.57
CA GLY A 416 -32.68 22.42 3.45
C GLY A 416 -34.12 22.28 3.94
N CYS A 417 -35.02 21.68 3.13
CA CYS A 417 -36.42 21.50 3.50
C CYS A 417 -36.65 20.51 4.65
N LEU A 418 -35.64 19.69 4.99
CA LEU A 418 -35.71 18.77 6.12
C LEU A 418 -35.61 19.52 7.45
N LYS A 419 -34.84 20.63 7.52
CA LYS A 419 -34.65 21.40 8.76
C LYS A 419 -35.95 22.01 9.30
N GLU A 420 -36.88 22.33 8.42
CA GLU A 420 -38.17 22.95 8.78
C GLU A 420 -39.19 21.94 9.33
N SER A 421 -38.95 20.64 9.14
CA SER A 421 -39.93 19.56 9.40
C SER A 421 -39.51 18.59 10.52
N LEU A 422 -38.36 18.80 11.16
CA LEU A 422 -37.75 17.82 12.08
C LEU A 422 -37.83 18.24 13.57
N PRO A 423 -38.17 17.31 14.49
CA PRO A 423 -38.00 17.50 15.92
C PRO A 423 -36.51 17.57 16.31
N GLU A 424 -36.22 18.27 17.42
CA GLU A 424 -34.86 18.58 17.95
C GLU A 424 -33.86 17.41 17.86
N PRO A 425 -34.21 16.16 18.24
CA PRO A 425 -33.25 15.05 18.22
C PRO A 425 -32.80 14.62 16.82
N LEU A 426 -33.60 14.90 15.78
CA LEU A 426 -33.28 14.60 14.39
C LEU A 426 -32.53 15.76 13.71
N LEU A 427 -32.72 16.99 14.18
CA LEU A 427 -31.91 18.14 13.75
C LEU A 427 -30.45 17.94 14.15
N THR A 428 -30.18 17.52 15.38
CA THR A 428 -28.82 17.25 15.87
C THR A 428 -28.15 16.05 15.18
N ARG A 429 -28.92 15.20 14.48
CA ARG A 429 -28.43 14.09 13.66
C ARG A 429 -28.15 14.50 12.21
N LEU A 430 -28.93 15.47 11.71
CA LEU A 430 -28.83 16.02 10.36
C LEU A 430 -27.66 17.01 10.22
N GLU A 431 -27.35 17.76 11.28
CA GLU A 431 -26.18 18.64 11.40
C GLU A 431 -24.87 17.87 11.59
#